data_AF-A0A6H5KGK4-F1
#
_entry.id   AF-A0A6H5KGK4-F1
#
_cell.length_a   1.000
_cell.length_b   1.000
_cell.length_c   1.000
_cell.angle_alpha   90.00
_cell.angle_beta   90.00
_cell.angle_gamma   90.00
#
_symmetry.space_group_name_H-M   'P 1'
#
loop_
_entity.id
_entity.type
_entity.pdbx_description
1 polymer ?
#
loop_
_entity_poly.entity_id
_entity_poly.type
_entity_poly.pdbx_seq_one_letter_code
_entity_poly.pdbx_strand_id
1 'polypeptide(L)'
;MLNTDKVKRSRFEMSFWRASKMQRFLRFVAEGNRDIIIKKTSVKQEIAVIRETLWAHYNTLLSSFSYYVSLDGVFGEPDSAAFQLGRDQYLAFLSDILHTREKENKVVHDELNRTFAKVNAEEDSCTTSGLANLDRRLCEQEWMECMVRIGAILYRKETNNGSVARALSRFMAELVHRLPKAALLDPDAYRRECLYKEGLEKALTKRIEGFRALFQTYPKNNLAVKAARRRIQVPKEVIRSHVL
;
A
#
# COMPACT_ATOMS: atom_id res chain seq x y z
N MET A 1 12.59 23.33 8.65
CA MET A 1 11.45 22.37 8.66
C MET A 1 11.63 21.42 7.49
N LEU A 2 11.73 20.11 7.71
CA LEU A 2 11.82 19.13 6.62
C LEU A 2 10.49 19.13 5.84
N ASN A 3 10.54 19.34 4.52
CA ASN A 3 9.34 19.35 3.67
C ASN A 3 8.91 17.90 3.37
N THR A 4 8.23 17.28 4.34
CA THR A 4 7.70 15.92 4.25
C THR A 4 6.62 15.77 3.17
N ASP A 5 5.91 16.85 2.85
CA ASP A 5 4.86 16.86 1.83
C ASP A 5 5.40 16.61 0.42
N LYS A 6 6.58 17.14 0.10
CA LYS A 6 7.24 16.86 -1.18
C LYS A 6 7.52 15.36 -1.35
N VAL A 7 8.10 14.73 -0.34
CA VAL A 7 8.41 13.29 -0.34
C VAL A 7 7.13 12.47 -0.44
N LYS A 8 6.11 12.85 0.32
CA LYS A 8 4.80 12.21 0.32
C LYS A 8 4.10 12.32 -1.04
N ARG A 9 4.13 13.49 -1.69
CA ARG A 9 3.62 13.65 -3.06
C ARG A 9 4.40 12.80 -4.05
N SER A 10 5.73 12.78 -3.98
CA SER A 10 6.54 11.92 -4.85
C SER A 10 6.20 10.43 -4.68
N ARG A 11 6.01 9.95 -3.44
CA ARG A 11 5.58 8.58 -3.16
C ARG A 11 4.21 8.30 -3.79
N PHE A 12 3.23 9.17 -3.56
CA PHE A 12 1.90 9.06 -4.16
C PHE A 12 1.96 8.97 -5.68
N GLU A 13 2.67 9.89 -6.34
CA GLU A 13 2.75 9.94 -7.80
C GLU A 13 3.38 8.66 -8.37
N MET A 14 4.41 8.12 -7.71
CA MET A 14 5.01 6.85 -8.13
C MET A 14 4.03 5.68 -8.01
N SER A 15 3.36 5.56 -6.85
CA SER A 15 2.39 4.48 -6.61
C SER A 15 1.19 4.58 -7.57
N PHE A 16 0.64 5.79 -7.76
CA PHE A 16 -0.47 6.03 -8.68
C PHE A 16 -0.07 5.81 -10.14
N TRP A 17 1.12 6.24 -10.55
CA TRP A 17 1.65 5.98 -11.89
C TRP A 17 1.76 4.49 -12.17
N ARG A 18 2.19 3.67 -11.19
CA ARG A 18 2.23 2.21 -11.32
C ARG A 18 0.84 1.64 -11.53
N ALA A 19 -0.13 2.02 -10.69
CA ALA A 19 -1.51 1.55 -10.80
C ALA A 19 -2.16 1.98 -12.14
N SER A 20 -2.00 3.24 -12.53
CA SER A 20 -2.61 3.82 -13.74
C SER A 20 -2.03 3.30 -15.06
N LYS A 21 -0.89 2.60 -15.04
CA LYS A 21 -0.34 1.92 -16.21
C LYS A 21 -0.88 0.52 -16.44
N MET A 22 -1.50 -0.09 -15.42
CA MET A 22 -2.02 -1.46 -15.51
C MET A 22 -3.25 -1.49 -16.43
N GLN A 23 -3.24 -2.37 -17.44
CA GLN A 23 -4.31 -2.44 -18.43
C GLN A 23 -5.64 -2.88 -17.80
N ARG A 24 -5.62 -3.72 -16.76
CA ARG A 24 -6.78 -4.13 -15.95
C ARG A 24 -7.43 -2.96 -15.25
N PHE A 25 -6.64 -1.97 -14.83
CA PHE A 25 -7.13 -0.79 -14.15
C PHE A 25 -7.77 0.15 -15.18
N LEU A 26 -7.08 0.40 -16.30
CA LEU A 26 -7.61 1.20 -17.41
C LEU A 26 -8.93 0.62 -17.96
N ARG A 27 -8.98 -0.69 -18.20
CA ARG A 27 -10.19 -1.39 -18.64
C ARG A 27 -11.32 -1.25 -17.64
N PHE A 28 -11.03 -1.43 -16.35
CA PHE A 28 -12.03 -1.28 -15.29
C PHE A 28 -12.63 0.13 -15.24
N VAL A 29 -11.81 1.17 -15.39
CA VAL A 29 -12.28 2.58 -15.40
C VAL A 29 -13.15 2.87 -16.63
N ALA A 30 -12.80 2.30 -17.78
CA ALA A 30 -13.55 2.48 -19.03
C ALA A 30 -14.89 1.72 -19.05
N GLU A 31 -14.88 0.49 -18.54
CA GLU A 31 -16.02 -0.44 -18.59
C GLU A 31 -17.23 0.13 -17.86
N GLY A 32 -18.37 0.30 -18.52
CA GLY A 32 -19.64 0.69 -17.89
C GLY A 32 -19.75 2.17 -17.48
N ASN A 33 -18.78 3.03 -17.84
CA ASN A 33 -18.82 4.45 -17.54
C ASN A 33 -19.54 5.20 -18.66
N ARG A 34 -20.82 5.56 -18.43
CA ARG A 34 -21.64 6.23 -19.44
C ARG A 34 -21.16 7.65 -19.75
N ASP A 35 -20.43 8.32 -18.86
CA ASP A 35 -19.83 9.63 -19.18
C ASP A 35 -18.73 9.49 -20.25
N ILE A 36 -17.99 8.38 -20.24
CA ILE A 36 -16.99 8.07 -21.27
C ILE A 36 -17.69 7.71 -22.59
N ILE A 37 -18.74 6.90 -22.53
CA ILE A 37 -19.45 6.40 -23.70
C ILE A 37 -20.31 7.48 -24.36
N ILE A 38 -21.05 8.25 -23.57
CA ILE A 38 -22.10 9.19 -24.04
C ILE A 38 -21.57 10.62 -24.11
N LYS A 39 -20.83 11.08 -23.09
CA LYS A 39 -20.36 12.47 -23.01
C LYS A 39 -18.97 12.71 -23.60
N LYS A 40 -18.40 11.71 -24.28
CA LYS A 40 -17.05 11.75 -24.88
C LYS A 40 -15.95 12.16 -23.89
N THR A 41 -16.15 11.92 -22.60
CA THR A 41 -15.09 12.13 -21.61
C THR A 41 -14.04 11.06 -21.83
N SER A 42 -12.77 11.43 -21.92
CA SER A 42 -11.70 10.45 -22.13
C SER A 42 -11.41 9.67 -20.85
N VAL A 43 -10.98 8.41 -20.98
CA VAL A 43 -10.47 7.60 -19.85
C VAL A 43 -9.36 8.36 -19.09
N LYS A 44 -8.53 9.12 -19.81
CA LYS A 44 -7.46 9.96 -19.24
C LYS A 44 -8.00 11.05 -18.31
N GLN A 45 -9.13 11.68 -18.66
CA GLN A 45 -9.78 12.68 -17.80
C GLN A 45 -10.34 12.02 -16.54
N GLU A 46 -11.01 10.88 -16.66
CA GLU A 46 -11.53 10.14 -15.49
C GLU A 46 -10.40 9.74 -14.54
N ILE A 47 -9.27 9.23 -15.08
CA ILE A 47 -8.07 8.89 -14.30
C ILE A 47 -7.47 10.10 -13.60
N ALA A 48 -7.46 11.27 -14.26
CA ALA A 48 -6.99 12.49 -13.64
C ALA A 48 -7.86 12.89 -12.44
N VAL A 49 -9.18 12.74 -12.53
CA VAL A 49 -10.08 12.98 -11.38
C VAL A 49 -9.84 11.96 -10.29
N ILE A 50 -9.73 10.67 -10.61
CA ILE A 50 -9.38 9.61 -9.65
C ILE A 50 -8.07 9.95 -8.92
N ARG A 51 -7.04 10.41 -9.65
CA ARG A 51 -5.76 10.83 -9.06
C ARG A 51 -5.97 11.92 -8.02
N GLU A 52 -6.67 13.00 -8.37
CA GLU A 52 -6.88 14.11 -7.44
C GLU A 52 -7.73 13.70 -6.24
N THR A 53 -8.74 12.85 -6.43
CA THR A 53 -9.53 12.28 -5.32
C THR A 53 -8.66 11.45 -4.39
N LEU A 54 -7.83 10.53 -4.92
CA LEU A 54 -6.94 9.73 -4.07
C LEU A 54 -5.92 10.60 -3.35
N TRP A 55 -5.39 11.64 -4.01
CA TRP A 55 -4.45 12.57 -3.37
C TRP A 55 -5.09 13.32 -2.20
N ALA A 56 -6.30 13.86 -2.38
CA ALA A 56 -7.02 14.58 -1.34
C ALA A 56 -7.22 13.74 -0.07
N HIS A 57 -7.29 12.41 -0.24
CA HIS A 57 -7.47 11.45 0.86
C HIS A 57 -6.23 10.58 1.11
N TYR A 58 -5.05 10.97 0.62
CA TYR A 58 -3.87 10.09 0.64
C TYR A 58 -3.37 9.76 2.05
N ASN A 59 -3.56 10.67 3.00
CA ASN A 59 -3.29 10.37 4.42
C ASN A 59 -4.14 9.20 4.92
N THR A 60 -5.46 9.25 4.70
CA THR A 60 -6.37 8.17 5.09
C THR A 60 -5.99 6.86 4.42
N LEU A 61 -5.58 6.89 3.15
CA LEU A 61 -5.11 5.70 2.43
C LEU A 61 -3.86 5.09 3.08
N LEU A 62 -2.86 5.92 3.38
CA LEU A 62 -1.60 5.48 3.95
C LEU A 62 -1.76 4.99 5.41
N SER A 63 -2.53 5.73 6.21
CA SER A 63 -2.82 5.39 7.60
C SER A 63 -3.62 4.09 7.70
N SER A 64 -4.66 3.93 6.87
CA SER A 64 -5.44 2.68 6.85
C SER A 64 -4.58 1.51 6.38
N PHE A 65 -3.81 1.65 5.30
CA PHE A 65 -2.91 0.61 4.84
C PHE A 65 -1.95 0.16 5.94
N SER A 66 -1.27 1.13 6.58
CA SER A 66 -0.32 0.85 7.66
C SER A 66 -0.98 0.16 8.85
N TYR A 67 -2.19 0.59 9.22
CA TYR A 67 -2.96 -0.01 10.29
C TYR A 67 -3.29 -1.48 10.00
N TYR A 68 -3.89 -1.80 8.85
CA TYR A 68 -4.29 -3.16 8.54
C TYR A 68 -3.10 -4.09 8.32
N VAL A 69 -2.01 -3.61 7.69
CA VAL A 69 -0.75 -4.37 7.61
C VAL A 69 -0.22 -4.74 9.00
N SER A 70 -0.37 -3.84 9.97
CA SER A 70 0.12 -4.06 11.34
C SER A 70 -0.70 -5.07 12.15
N LEU A 71 -1.89 -5.47 11.70
CA LEU A 71 -2.73 -6.44 12.40
C LEU A 71 -2.16 -7.87 12.36
N ASP A 72 -1.31 -8.19 11.39
CA ASP A 72 -0.76 -9.55 11.21
C ASP A 72 0.24 -9.93 12.33
N GLY A 73 0.75 -8.98 13.10
CA GLY A 73 1.72 -9.25 14.18
C GLY A 73 3.08 -9.82 13.74
N VAL A 74 3.22 -10.21 12.46
CA VAL A 74 4.46 -10.70 11.84
C VAL A 74 5.41 -9.52 11.54
N PHE A 75 5.88 -8.87 12.60
CA PHE A 75 7.03 -7.98 12.53
C PHE A 75 8.29 -8.79 12.84
N GLY A 76 9.11 -9.05 11.82
CA GLY A 76 10.47 -9.58 12.04
C GLY A 76 10.84 -10.86 11.30
N GLU A 77 10.03 -11.35 10.35
CA GLU A 77 10.57 -12.31 9.40
C GLU A 77 11.52 -11.61 8.41
N PRO A 78 12.75 -12.12 8.24
CA PRO A 78 13.80 -11.41 7.52
C PRO A 78 13.57 -11.28 6.01
N ASP A 79 12.65 -12.04 5.41
CA ASP A 79 12.58 -12.19 3.96
C ASP A 79 11.31 -11.68 3.26
N SER A 80 10.20 -11.34 3.92
CA SER A 80 9.02 -10.89 3.17
C SER A 80 7.94 -10.27 4.03
N ALA A 81 7.09 -9.41 3.45
CA ALA A 81 5.80 -8.95 3.97
C ALA A 81 5.71 -7.79 4.98
N ALA A 82 6.79 -7.21 5.50
CA ALA A 82 6.70 -6.10 6.49
C ALA A 82 5.95 -4.83 6.03
N PHE A 83 5.59 -4.74 4.74
CA PHE A 83 4.83 -3.63 4.16
C PHE A 83 3.78 -4.11 3.13
N GLN A 84 3.26 -5.33 3.29
CA GLN A 84 2.28 -5.89 2.38
C GLN A 84 1.05 -6.43 3.12
N LEU A 85 -0.12 -6.18 2.56
CA LEU A 85 -1.43 -6.46 3.15
C LEU A 85 -1.93 -7.82 2.64
N GLY A 86 -2.04 -8.79 3.55
CA GLY A 86 -2.54 -10.13 3.23
C GLY A 86 -4.07 -10.18 3.13
N ARG A 87 -4.58 -11.37 2.80
CA ARG A 87 -6.02 -11.57 2.58
C ARG A 87 -6.84 -11.33 3.84
N ASP A 88 -6.37 -11.78 4.99
CA ASP A 88 -7.12 -11.67 6.25
C ASP A 88 -7.20 -10.21 6.71
N GLN A 89 -6.13 -9.43 6.52
CA GLN A 89 -6.12 -8.00 6.78
C GLN A 89 -7.08 -7.24 5.85
N TYR A 90 -7.18 -7.67 4.58
CA TYR A 90 -8.16 -7.14 3.64
C TYR A 90 -9.61 -7.42 4.09
N LEU A 91 -9.87 -8.64 4.56
CA LEU A 91 -11.19 -9.02 5.07
C LEU A 91 -11.55 -8.26 6.35
N ALA A 92 -10.59 -8.05 7.24
CA ALA A 92 -10.77 -7.21 8.43
C ALA A 92 -11.18 -5.78 8.03
N PHE A 93 -10.49 -5.20 7.04
CA PHE A 93 -10.88 -3.90 6.50
C PHE A 93 -12.32 -3.89 5.96
N LEU A 94 -12.71 -4.88 5.15
CA LEU A 94 -14.08 -4.96 4.65
C LEU A 94 -15.10 -5.08 5.78
N SER A 95 -14.78 -5.85 6.83
CA SER A 95 -15.66 -5.97 8.00
C SER A 95 -15.90 -4.61 8.68
N ASP A 96 -14.87 -3.78 8.77
CA ASP A 96 -14.97 -2.46 9.39
C ASP A 96 -15.71 -1.45 8.52
N ILE A 97 -15.49 -1.48 7.20
CA ILE A 97 -16.06 -0.46 6.30
C ILE A 97 -17.45 -0.77 5.76
N LEU A 98 -17.96 -2.00 5.89
CA LEU A 98 -19.27 -2.37 5.33
C LEU A 98 -20.42 -2.20 6.33
N HIS A 99 -21.50 -1.57 5.88
CA HIS A 99 -22.77 -1.52 6.62
C HIS A 99 -23.51 -2.86 6.59
N THR A 100 -24.47 -3.04 7.50
CA THR A 100 -25.33 -4.24 7.57
C THR A 100 -25.95 -4.60 6.22
N ARG A 101 -26.52 -3.62 5.51
CA ARG A 101 -27.13 -3.83 4.19
C ARG A 101 -26.12 -4.34 3.14
N GLU A 102 -24.88 -3.87 3.20
CA GLU A 102 -23.81 -4.27 2.27
C GLU A 102 -23.29 -5.66 2.63
N LYS A 103 -23.19 -5.97 3.94
CA LYS A 103 -22.79 -7.28 4.48
C LYS A 103 -23.78 -8.39 4.11
N GLU A 104 -25.08 -8.10 4.13
CA GLU A 104 -26.14 -9.05 3.77
C GLU A 104 -26.28 -9.25 2.25
N ASN A 105 -25.76 -8.32 1.45
CA ASN A 105 -25.80 -8.41 0.00
C ASN A 105 -24.71 -9.35 -0.52
N LYS A 106 -25.05 -10.63 -0.69
CA LYS A 106 -24.13 -11.66 -1.19
C LYS A 106 -23.41 -11.28 -2.48
N VAL A 107 -24.10 -10.64 -3.44
CA VAL A 107 -23.49 -10.25 -4.72
C VAL A 107 -22.40 -9.21 -4.52
N VAL A 108 -22.67 -8.19 -3.70
CA VAL A 108 -21.69 -7.14 -3.36
C VAL A 108 -20.52 -7.77 -2.60
N HIS A 109 -20.80 -8.61 -1.60
CA HIS A 109 -19.77 -9.26 -0.81
C HIS A 109 -18.86 -10.16 -1.68
N ASP A 110 -19.42 -10.95 -2.59
CA ASP A 110 -18.65 -11.79 -3.53
C ASP A 110 -17.81 -10.96 -4.51
N GLU A 111 -18.30 -9.78 -4.91
CA GLU A 111 -17.55 -8.87 -5.79
C GLU A 111 -16.39 -8.17 -5.07
N LEU A 112 -16.61 -7.73 -3.82
CA LEU A 112 -15.57 -7.19 -2.96
C LEU A 112 -14.50 -8.24 -2.67
N ASN A 113 -14.89 -9.47 -2.35
CA ASN A 113 -13.96 -10.57 -2.15
C ASN A 113 -13.11 -10.91 -3.38
N ARG A 114 -13.68 -10.79 -4.58
CA ARG A 114 -12.95 -10.99 -5.83
C ARG A 114 -11.99 -9.84 -6.15
N THR A 115 -12.21 -8.65 -5.58
CA THR A 115 -11.37 -7.47 -5.81
C THR A 115 -9.92 -7.72 -5.40
N PHE A 116 -9.69 -8.30 -4.22
CA PHE A 116 -8.33 -8.64 -3.78
C PHE A 116 -7.58 -9.48 -4.82
N ALA A 117 -8.18 -10.56 -5.33
CA ALA A 117 -7.55 -11.44 -6.31
C ALA A 117 -7.35 -10.73 -7.67
N LYS A 118 -8.31 -9.91 -8.10
CA LYS A 118 -8.21 -9.13 -9.36
C LYS A 118 -7.05 -8.13 -9.33
N VAL A 119 -6.82 -7.49 -8.19
CA VAL A 119 -5.80 -6.45 -8.06
C VAL A 119 -4.42 -7.06 -7.85
N ASN A 120 -4.33 -8.15 -7.10
CA ASN A 120 -3.12 -8.93 -6.86
C ASN A 120 -2.68 -9.74 -8.10
N ALA A 121 -3.53 -9.86 -9.11
CA ALA A 121 -3.16 -10.54 -10.36
C ALA A 121 -2.04 -9.77 -11.06
N GLU A 122 -0.89 -10.41 -11.27
CA GLU A 122 0.21 -9.83 -12.04
C GLU A 122 -0.14 -9.83 -13.53
N GLU A 123 0.05 -8.69 -14.19
CA GLU A 123 -0.10 -8.61 -15.65
C GLU A 123 1.14 -9.16 -16.39
N ASP A 124 2.31 -9.12 -15.74
CA ASP A 124 3.59 -9.61 -16.28
C ASP A 124 4.34 -10.41 -15.19
N SER A 125 4.02 -11.70 -15.08
CA SER A 125 4.66 -12.64 -14.14
C SER A 125 6.16 -12.88 -14.40
N CYS A 126 6.70 -12.34 -15.49
CA CYS A 126 8.10 -12.46 -15.88
C CYS A 126 8.97 -11.25 -15.50
N THR A 127 8.42 -10.22 -14.87
CA THR A 127 9.20 -9.02 -14.45
C THR A 127 9.80 -9.17 -13.05
N THR A 128 10.89 -8.46 -12.75
CA THR A 128 11.53 -8.46 -11.42
C THR A 128 10.57 -8.02 -10.30
N SER A 129 9.58 -7.16 -10.63
CA SER A 129 8.52 -6.76 -9.70
C SER A 129 7.48 -7.87 -9.46
N GLY A 130 7.19 -8.71 -10.46
CA GLY A 130 6.29 -9.86 -10.30
C GLY A 130 6.94 -11.01 -9.51
N LEU A 131 8.23 -11.26 -9.78
CA LEU A 131 9.04 -12.16 -8.96
C LEU A 131 9.21 -11.67 -7.51
N ALA A 132 8.90 -10.42 -7.19
CA ALA A 132 8.94 -9.87 -5.83
C ALA A 132 7.58 -9.93 -5.10
N ASN A 133 6.48 -10.28 -5.77
CA ASN A 133 5.15 -10.45 -5.16
C ASN A 133 4.73 -11.93 -5.06
N LEU A 134 5.70 -12.81 -4.77
CA LEU A 134 5.52 -14.25 -4.64
C LEU A 134 4.48 -14.65 -3.56
N ASP A 135 4.16 -13.75 -2.62
CA ASP A 135 3.34 -14.06 -1.44
C ASP A 135 1.85 -13.72 -1.55
N ARG A 136 1.36 -13.32 -2.74
CA ARG A 136 -0.06 -12.97 -2.94
C ARG A 136 -0.55 -11.91 -1.94
N ARG A 137 0.28 -10.92 -1.63
CA ARG A 137 -0.08 -9.80 -0.73
C ARG A 137 -0.22 -8.50 -1.53
N LEU A 138 -1.04 -7.58 -1.04
CA LEU A 138 -1.21 -6.27 -1.67
C LEU A 138 -0.16 -5.29 -1.17
N CYS A 139 0.55 -4.65 -2.09
CA CYS A 139 1.36 -3.48 -1.79
C CYS A 139 0.53 -2.17 -1.87
N GLU A 140 1.14 -1.04 -1.55
CA GLU A 140 0.43 0.25 -1.48
C GLU A 140 -0.26 0.66 -2.79
N GLN A 141 0.38 0.45 -3.96
CA GLN A 141 -0.25 0.79 -5.24
C GLN A 141 -1.50 -0.06 -5.53
N GLU A 142 -1.47 -1.33 -5.12
CA GLU A 142 -2.59 -2.25 -5.24
C GLU A 142 -3.69 -1.90 -4.24
N TRP A 143 -3.31 -1.47 -3.04
CA TRP A 143 -4.26 -0.93 -2.07
C TRP A 143 -5.04 0.27 -2.61
N MET A 144 -4.37 1.20 -3.31
CA MET A 144 -5.07 2.31 -3.99
C MET A 144 -6.05 1.82 -5.04
N GLU A 145 -5.65 0.86 -5.88
CA GLU A 145 -6.55 0.27 -6.88
C GLU A 145 -7.76 -0.41 -6.21
N CYS A 146 -7.55 -1.12 -5.10
CA CYS A 146 -8.62 -1.71 -4.30
C CYS A 146 -9.64 -0.65 -3.86
N MET A 147 -9.20 0.52 -3.37
CA MET A 147 -10.13 1.59 -2.96
C MET A 147 -10.99 2.10 -4.13
N VAL A 148 -10.41 2.24 -5.32
CA VAL A 148 -11.14 2.64 -6.53
C VAL A 148 -12.21 1.59 -6.87
N ARG A 149 -11.84 0.31 -6.87
CA ARG A 149 -12.76 -0.80 -7.18
C ARG A 149 -13.86 -0.93 -6.14
N ILE A 150 -13.55 -0.86 -4.85
CA ILE A 150 -14.53 -0.91 -3.76
C ILE A 150 -15.52 0.25 -3.87
N GLY A 151 -15.03 1.48 -4.06
CA GLY A 151 -15.91 2.63 -4.21
C GLY A 151 -16.85 2.50 -5.40
N ALA A 152 -16.37 1.97 -6.52
CA ALA A 152 -17.23 1.65 -7.65
C ALA A 152 -18.23 0.53 -7.35
N ILE A 153 -17.84 -0.57 -6.73
CA ILE A 153 -18.77 -1.67 -6.38
C ILE A 153 -19.92 -1.15 -5.50
N LEU A 154 -19.61 -0.32 -4.51
CA LEU A 154 -20.59 0.19 -3.56
C LEU A 154 -21.48 1.30 -4.14
N TYR A 155 -20.92 2.27 -4.86
CA TYR A 155 -21.64 3.50 -5.18
C TYR A 155 -21.85 3.76 -6.67
N ARG A 156 -21.25 2.99 -7.58
CA ARG A 156 -21.31 3.29 -9.02
C ARG A 156 -22.73 3.37 -9.54
N LYS A 157 -23.62 2.46 -9.11
CA LYS A 157 -25.03 2.46 -9.51
C LYS A 157 -25.80 3.69 -9.04
N GLU A 158 -25.33 4.33 -7.97
CA GLU A 158 -25.93 5.54 -7.39
C GLU A 158 -25.41 6.81 -8.07
N THR A 159 -24.34 6.70 -8.87
CA THR A 159 -23.89 7.81 -9.71
C THR A 159 -24.74 7.86 -10.97
N ASN A 160 -25.27 9.05 -11.32
CA ASN A 160 -26.18 9.24 -12.47
C ASN A 160 -25.67 8.69 -13.82
N ASN A 161 -24.38 8.35 -13.96
CA ASN A 161 -23.77 7.83 -15.19
C ASN A 161 -22.80 6.65 -15.00
N GLY A 162 -22.74 6.04 -13.80
CA GLY A 162 -21.77 4.98 -13.54
C GLY A 162 -20.30 5.44 -13.57
N SER A 163 -20.03 6.70 -13.22
CA SER A 163 -18.66 7.25 -13.14
C SER A 163 -17.92 6.65 -11.95
N VAL A 164 -16.73 6.12 -12.22
CA VAL A 164 -15.86 5.52 -11.20
C VAL A 164 -15.29 6.61 -10.30
N ALA A 165 -14.91 7.75 -10.86
CA ALA A 165 -14.37 8.88 -10.09
C ALA A 165 -15.40 9.42 -9.08
N ARG A 166 -16.66 9.59 -9.50
CA ARG A 166 -17.75 10.03 -8.61
C ARG A 166 -18.03 9.02 -7.50
N ALA A 167 -18.05 7.73 -7.85
CA ALA A 167 -18.25 6.66 -6.89
C ALA A 167 -17.13 6.60 -5.85
N LEU A 168 -15.87 6.73 -6.29
CA LEU A 168 -14.71 6.84 -5.41
C LEU A 168 -14.80 8.06 -4.51
N SER A 169 -15.17 9.23 -5.05
CA SER A 169 -15.24 10.46 -4.25
C SER A 169 -16.25 10.35 -3.12
N ARG A 170 -17.40 9.71 -3.38
CA ARG A 170 -18.39 9.40 -2.33
C ARG A 170 -17.85 8.38 -1.33
N PHE A 171 -17.25 7.30 -1.82
CA PHE A 171 -16.65 6.29 -0.95
C PHE A 171 -15.61 6.88 0.00
N MET A 172 -14.68 7.71 -0.50
CA MET A 172 -13.64 8.31 0.34
C MET A 172 -14.20 9.28 1.39
N ALA A 173 -15.27 9.99 1.06
CA ALA A 173 -15.98 10.85 2.03
C ALA A 173 -16.59 10.04 3.16
N GLU A 174 -17.20 8.89 2.86
CA GLU A 174 -17.79 8.01 3.88
C GLU A 174 -16.73 7.20 4.64
N LEU A 175 -15.65 6.78 3.98
CA LEU A 175 -14.60 5.91 4.51
C LEU A 175 -13.99 6.46 5.81
N VAL A 176 -13.76 7.77 5.88
CA VAL A 176 -13.20 8.44 7.06
C VAL A 176 -14.06 8.24 8.31
N HIS A 177 -15.38 8.07 8.14
CA HIS A 177 -16.31 7.85 9.25
C HIS A 177 -16.47 6.38 9.63
N ARG A 178 -16.10 5.46 8.73
CA ARG A 178 -16.26 4.01 8.93
C ARG A 178 -15.00 3.35 9.49
N LEU A 179 -13.83 3.92 9.21
CA LEU A 179 -12.56 3.38 9.68
C LEU A 179 -12.43 3.47 11.21
N PRO A 180 -11.78 2.49 11.86
CA PRO A 180 -11.37 2.61 13.24
C PRO A 180 -10.51 3.87 13.45
N LYS A 181 -10.66 4.54 14.60
CA LYS A 181 -9.87 5.76 14.91
C LYS A 181 -8.36 5.53 14.78
N ALA A 182 -7.89 4.33 15.13
CA ALA A 182 -6.48 3.95 15.00
C ALA A 182 -6.00 3.91 13.54
N ALA A 183 -6.88 3.59 12.58
CA ALA A 183 -6.59 3.59 11.15
C ALA A 183 -6.57 5.00 10.53
N LEU A 184 -6.94 6.04 11.29
CA LEU A 184 -6.96 7.44 10.86
C LEU A 184 -5.79 8.25 11.42
N LEU A 185 -4.95 7.64 12.27
CA LEU A 185 -3.81 8.33 12.87
C LEU A 185 -2.82 8.73 11.78
N ASP A 186 -2.40 10.00 11.78
CA ASP A 186 -1.35 10.46 10.89
C ASP A 186 0.00 9.84 11.31
N PRO A 187 0.63 9.01 10.46
CA PRO A 187 1.89 8.34 10.79
C PRO A 187 3.04 9.32 11.04
N ASP A 188 2.93 10.57 10.57
CA ASP A 188 3.92 11.62 10.79
C ASP A 188 3.60 12.52 11.99
N ALA A 189 2.44 12.40 12.62
CA ALA A 189 2.07 13.23 13.77
C ALA A 189 3.11 13.12 14.89
N TYR A 190 3.47 11.90 15.29
CA TYR A 190 4.49 11.69 16.31
C TYR A 190 5.86 12.24 15.91
N ARG A 191 6.25 12.12 14.63
CA ARG A 191 7.53 12.65 14.16
C ARG A 191 7.57 14.17 14.30
N ARG A 192 6.53 14.86 13.84
CA ARG A 192 6.44 16.33 13.88
C ARG A 192 6.28 16.85 15.32
N GLU A 193 5.46 16.18 16.12
CA GLU A 193 5.08 16.65 17.46
C GLU A 193 6.06 16.23 18.55
N CYS A 194 6.80 15.14 18.36
CA CYS A 194 7.69 14.59 19.40
C CYS A 194 9.16 14.52 18.97
N LEU A 195 9.45 14.15 17.72
CA LEU A 195 10.84 13.88 17.29
C LEU A 195 11.59 15.09 16.72
N TYR A 196 10.94 15.93 15.94
CA TYR A 196 11.60 17.09 15.30
C TYR A 196 11.55 18.36 16.15
N LYS A 197 11.84 18.22 17.45
CA LYS A 197 11.95 19.33 18.41
C LYS A 197 13.42 19.60 18.75
N GLU A 198 13.81 20.86 18.85
CA GLU A 198 15.19 21.26 19.16
C GLU A 198 15.73 20.63 20.46
N GLY A 199 14.87 20.45 21.46
CA GLY A 199 15.23 19.77 22.71
C GLY A 199 15.66 18.31 22.51
N LEU A 200 15.03 17.60 21.57
CA LEU A 200 15.41 16.21 21.28
C LEU A 200 16.74 16.14 20.52
N GLU A 201 16.99 17.06 19.59
CA GLU A 201 18.28 17.15 18.89
C GLU A 201 19.44 17.33 19.88
N LYS A 202 19.31 18.26 20.83
CA LYS A 202 20.31 18.46 21.89
C LYS A 202 20.51 17.19 22.74
N ALA A 203 19.42 16.50 23.09
CA ALA A 203 19.47 15.27 23.87
C ALA A 203 20.12 14.11 23.11
N LEU A 204 19.84 13.97 21.81
CA LEU A 204 20.41 12.95 20.94
C LEU A 204 21.89 13.21 20.66
N THR A 205 22.28 14.44 20.36
CA THR A 205 23.68 14.82 20.10
C THR A 205 24.58 14.51 21.30
N LYS A 206 24.10 14.74 22.53
CA LYS A 206 24.86 14.38 23.75
C LYS A 206 25.10 12.88 23.90
N ARG A 207 24.27 12.03 23.27
CA ARG A 207 24.29 10.57 23.41
C ARG A 207 24.64 9.84 22.11
N ILE A 208 24.94 10.57 21.04
CA ILE A 208 25.10 10.01 19.69
C ILE A 208 26.22 8.99 19.60
N GLU A 209 27.32 9.20 20.33
CA GLU A 209 28.44 8.26 20.39
C GLU A 209 28.05 6.94 21.08
N GLY A 210 27.20 7.00 22.12
CA GLY A 210 26.64 5.80 22.75
C GLY A 210 25.72 5.02 21.82
N PHE A 211 24.87 5.72 21.05
CA PHE A 211 24.03 5.09 20.03
C PHE A 211 24.86 4.50 18.89
N ARG A 212 25.93 5.17 18.44
CA ARG A 212 26.88 4.64 17.45
C ARG A 212 27.54 3.36 17.95
N ALA A 213 28.03 3.34 19.20
CA ALA A 213 28.63 2.16 19.80
C ALA A 213 27.64 0.97 19.89
N LEU A 214 26.38 1.23 20.27
CA LEU A 214 25.29 0.24 20.25
C LEU A 214 25.01 -0.28 18.84
N PHE A 215 24.91 0.60 17.84
CA PHE A 215 24.67 0.19 16.46
C PHE A 215 25.83 -0.60 15.86
N GLN A 216 27.08 -0.25 16.21
CA GLN A 216 28.28 -0.98 15.76
C GLN A 216 28.43 -2.36 16.43
N THR A 217 27.85 -2.54 17.62
CA THR A 217 27.82 -3.84 18.32
C THR A 217 26.65 -4.72 17.90
N TYR A 218 25.55 -4.15 17.41
CA TYR A 218 24.37 -4.87 16.93
C TYR A 218 24.67 -5.96 15.87
N PRO A 219 25.46 -5.72 14.79
CA PRO A 219 25.80 -6.77 13.83
C PRO A 219 26.76 -7.84 14.38
N LYS A 220 27.44 -7.61 15.51
CA LYS A 220 28.35 -8.59 16.13
C LYS A 220 27.62 -9.64 16.98
N ASN A 221 26.44 -9.30 17.50
CA ASN A 221 25.63 -10.16 18.36
C ASN A 221 24.38 -10.74 17.69
N ASN A 222 24.08 -10.33 16.45
CA ASN A 222 22.98 -10.92 15.71
C ASN A 222 23.37 -12.33 15.19
N LEU A 223 22.90 -13.36 15.88
CA LEU A 223 23.12 -14.78 15.56
C LEU A 223 22.67 -15.12 14.13
N ALA A 224 21.66 -14.41 13.59
CA ALA A 224 21.19 -14.58 12.21
C ALA A 224 22.21 -14.10 11.16
N VAL A 225 22.91 -12.99 11.42
CA VAL A 225 23.96 -12.46 10.52
C VAL A 225 25.21 -13.35 10.56
N LYS A 226 25.54 -13.93 11.72
CA LYS A 226 26.60 -14.95 11.85
C LYS A 226 26.24 -16.26 11.12
N ALA A 227 24.98 -16.68 11.16
CA ALA A 227 24.51 -17.87 10.43
C ALA A 227 24.50 -17.66 8.90
N ALA A 228 24.09 -16.48 8.43
CA ALA A 228 24.12 -16.12 7.01
C ALA A 228 25.56 -16.07 6.46
N ARG A 229 26.52 -15.52 7.23
CA ARG A 229 27.95 -15.52 6.83
C ARG A 229 28.58 -16.91 6.76
N ARG A 230 28.11 -17.87 7.56
CA ARG A 230 28.58 -19.28 7.49
C ARG A 230 28.08 -20.01 6.25
N ARG A 231 26.91 -19.64 5.71
CA ARG A 231 26.35 -20.23 4.48
C ARG A 231 27.01 -19.73 3.19
N ILE A 232 27.74 -18.62 3.23
CA ILE A 232 28.43 -18.01 2.06
C ILE A 232 29.92 -18.39 2.02
N GLN A 233 30.37 -19.38 2.81
CA GLN A 233 31.70 -19.98 2.58
C GLN A 233 31.59 -20.99 1.43
N VAL A 234 31.79 -20.50 0.20
CA VAL A 234 32.08 -21.38 -0.94
C VAL A 234 33.38 -22.14 -0.62
N PRO A 235 33.41 -23.48 -0.76
CA PRO A 235 34.62 -24.25 -0.56
C PRO A 235 35.74 -23.73 -1.46
N LYS A 236 36.93 -23.48 -0.90
CA LYS A 236 38.13 -23.01 -1.62
C LYS A 236 38.68 -24.01 -2.65
N GLU A 237 38.02 -25.14 -2.88
CA GLU A 237 38.55 -26.24 -3.70
C GLU A 237 38.11 -26.22 -5.18
N VAL A 238 37.24 -25.30 -5.62
CA VAL A 238 36.76 -25.31 -7.02
C VAL A 238 37.58 -24.39 -7.96
N ILE A 239 38.60 -23.66 -7.47
CA ILE A 239 39.42 -22.75 -8.31
C ILE A 239 40.78 -23.38 -8.70
N ARG A 240 40.85 -24.70 -8.97
CA ARG A 240 42.08 -25.34 -9.46
C ARG A 240 41.93 -26.41 -10.54
N SER A 241 40.77 -26.58 -11.18
CA SER A 241 40.62 -27.60 -12.24
C SER A 241 40.46 -27.06 -13.67
N HIS A 242 40.43 -25.75 -13.90
CA HIS A 242 40.41 -25.20 -15.28
C HIS A 242 41.54 -24.18 -15.48
N VAL A 243 42.77 -24.69 -15.46
CA VAL A 243 43.87 -24.15 -16.26
C VAL A 243 44.45 -25.35 -17.01
N LEU A 244 44.01 -25.52 -18.25
CA LEU A 244 44.77 -26.09 -19.35
C LEU A 244 44.65 -25.12 -20.51
#